data_AF-A0A0F9R8C6-F1
#
_entry.id   AF-A0A0F9R8C6-F1
#
_cell.length_a   1.000
_cell.length_b   1.000
_cell.length_c   1.000
_cell.angle_alpha   90.00
_cell.angle_beta   90.00
_cell.angle_gamma   90.00
#
_symmetry.space_group_name_H-M   'P 1'
#
loop_
_entity.id
_entity.type
_entity.pdbx_description
1 polymer ?
#
loop_
_entity_poly.entity_id
_entity_poly.type
_entity_poly.pdbx_seq_one_letter_code
_entity_poly.pdbx_strand_id
1 'polypeptide(L)'
;DRLHVRCGASHFTLSTLPAEHFPNVEDEPESFRLELPQKELARMFGATAFAMAQQDVRYYLNGLLLEVDKDHVRTVATDGHRLAMAHVELNTGCAEPRQVIVPRKGVLELSRLLDDVETPVTLVIGDNHLRATVGSYTFTSKLIEGKFPDYNRVIPRGGDKIVLADRATMKNTLQRAGILSHENIRGVRLNLATNELQVFANNPDQEQAEDTLPVDYQGESLQIGFNVGYLVDVMNALDEDQVKITLSNPNSSALLEPLNDSRCLYVVMPMRL
;
A
#
# COMPACT_ATOMS: atom_id res chain seq x y z
N ASP A 1 -25.24 -35.84 -11.14
CA ASP A 1 -24.36 -36.71 -10.34
C ASP A 1 -24.33 -36.28 -8.87
N ARG A 2 -23.76 -37.10 -7.98
CA ARG A 2 -23.52 -36.77 -6.56
C ARG A 2 -22.05 -37.00 -6.27
N LEU A 3 -21.44 -36.15 -5.44
CA LEU A 3 -20.06 -36.37 -4.97
C LEU A 3 -20.10 -37.20 -3.69
N HIS A 4 -19.46 -38.36 -3.72
CA HIS A 4 -19.33 -39.25 -2.56
C HIS A 4 -17.93 -39.11 -1.97
N VAL A 5 -17.85 -38.77 -0.68
CA VAL A 5 -16.58 -38.66 0.07
C VAL A 5 -16.56 -39.71 1.17
N ARG A 6 -15.50 -40.52 1.22
CA ARG A 6 -15.32 -41.59 2.21
C ARG A 6 -13.99 -41.44 2.93
N CYS A 7 -14.02 -41.54 4.26
CA CYS A 7 -12.83 -41.56 5.11
C CYS A 7 -13.09 -42.48 6.32
N GLY A 8 -12.44 -43.65 6.35
CA GLY A 8 -12.73 -44.68 7.34
C GLY A 8 -14.20 -45.09 7.34
N ALA A 9 -14.84 -45.04 8.51
CA ALA A 9 -16.27 -45.33 8.68
C ALA A 9 -17.20 -44.16 8.27
N SER A 10 -16.64 -42.98 7.98
CA SER A 10 -17.42 -41.80 7.62
C SER A 10 -17.73 -41.77 6.13
N HIS A 11 -18.99 -41.53 5.79
CA HIS A 11 -19.47 -41.41 4.41
C HIS A 11 -20.37 -40.18 4.25
N PHE A 12 -20.04 -39.34 3.28
CA PHE A 12 -20.77 -38.12 2.97
C PHE A 12 -21.24 -38.15 1.51
N THR A 13 -22.41 -37.57 1.25
CA THR A 13 -22.97 -37.40 -0.10
C THR A 13 -23.34 -35.94 -0.30
N LEU A 14 -22.75 -35.30 -1.31
CA LEU A 14 -22.92 -33.88 -1.59
C LEU A 14 -23.67 -33.68 -2.90
N SER A 15 -24.53 -32.65 -2.96
CA SER A 15 -25.09 -32.14 -4.21
C SER A 15 -24.01 -31.53 -5.09
N THR A 16 -24.11 -31.73 -6.40
CA THR A 16 -23.20 -31.14 -7.38
C THR A 16 -23.96 -30.26 -8.36
N LEU A 17 -23.23 -29.36 -9.03
CA LEU A 17 -23.69 -28.63 -10.20
C LEU A 17 -22.95 -29.17 -11.45
N PRO A 18 -23.52 -29.04 -12.66
CA PRO A 18 -22.84 -29.40 -13.91
C PRO A 18 -21.54 -28.61 -14.08
N ALA A 19 -20.47 -29.29 -14.50
CA ALA A 19 -19.16 -28.65 -14.71
C ALA A 19 -19.18 -27.59 -15.82
N GLU A 20 -20.01 -27.78 -16.85
CA GLU A 20 -20.22 -26.83 -17.95
C GLU A 20 -20.82 -25.48 -17.52
N HIS A 21 -21.43 -25.41 -16.33
CA HIS A 21 -21.90 -24.16 -15.75
C HIS A 21 -20.80 -23.37 -15.02
N PHE A 22 -19.63 -23.98 -14.82
CA PHE A 22 -18.51 -23.29 -14.20
C PHE A 22 -17.86 -22.34 -15.22
N PRO A 23 -17.68 -21.05 -14.90
CA PRO A 23 -17.16 -20.07 -15.85
C PRO A 23 -15.69 -20.35 -16.21
N ASN A 24 -15.38 -20.28 -17.49
CA ASN A 24 -14.00 -20.35 -17.99
C ASN A 24 -13.38 -18.96 -18.08
N VAL A 25 -12.06 -18.89 -17.92
CA VAL A 25 -11.27 -17.68 -18.21
C VAL A 25 -10.42 -17.98 -19.43
N GLU A 26 -10.65 -17.22 -20.50
CA GLU A 26 -9.91 -17.38 -21.76
C GLU A 26 -8.52 -16.76 -21.66
N ASP A 27 -7.57 -17.30 -22.43
CA ASP A 27 -6.23 -16.74 -22.55
C ASP A 27 -6.23 -15.54 -23.52
N GLU A 28 -5.50 -14.49 -23.17
CA GLU A 28 -5.40 -13.29 -24.01
C GLU A 28 -4.15 -13.36 -24.92
N PRO A 29 -4.31 -13.26 -26.25
CA PRO A 29 -3.21 -13.43 -27.20
C PRO A 29 -2.15 -12.32 -27.15
N GLU A 30 -2.48 -11.10 -26.69
CA GLU A 30 -1.57 -9.94 -26.62
C GLU A 30 -1.08 -9.66 -25.18
N SER A 31 -0.73 -10.72 -24.45
CA SER A 31 -0.26 -10.60 -23.07
C SER A 31 1.25 -10.42 -22.94
N PHE A 32 1.68 -9.68 -21.92
CA PHE A 32 3.08 -9.53 -21.54
C PHE A 32 3.43 -10.49 -20.41
N ARG A 33 4.49 -11.28 -20.57
CA ARG A 33 4.98 -12.21 -19.56
C ARG A 33 6.15 -11.60 -18.80
N LEU A 34 6.07 -11.64 -17.47
CA LEU A 34 7.09 -11.16 -16.55
C LEU A 34 7.36 -12.22 -15.47
N GLU A 35 8.62 -12.45 -15.14
CA GLU A 35 8.99 -13.27 -13.98
C GLU A 35 9.75 -12.41 -12.98
N LEU A 36 9.38 -12.54 -11.70
CA LEU A 36 10.03 -11.84 -10.60
C LEU A 36 9.99 -12.69 -9.32
N PRO A 37 10.94 -12.51 -8.38
CA PRO A 37 10.89 -13.21 -7.09
C PRO A 37 9.57 -12.95 -6.36
N GLN A 38 8.95 -14.00 -5.81
CA GLN A 38 7.70 -13.87 -5.04
C GLN A 38 7.85 -12.90 -3.87
N LYS A 39 8.97 -12.99 -3.16
CA LYS A 39 9.34 -12.09 -2.07
C LYS A 39 9.30 -10.61 -2.46
N GLU A 40 9.78 -10.25 -3.66
CA GLU A 40 9.75 -8.86 -4.12
C GLU A 40 8.33 -8.38 -4.43
N LEU A 41 7.49 -9.23 -5.05
CA LEU A 41 6.09 -8.90 -5.27
C LEU A 41 5.31 -8.78 -3.94
N ALA A 42 5.56 -9.70 -3.01
CA ALA A 42 4.96 -9.69 -1.67
C ALA A 42 5.35 -8.44 -0.89
N ARG A 43 6.64 -8.05 -0.93
CA ARG A 43 7.15 -6.80 -0.34
C ARG A 43 6.46 -5.59 -0.94
N MET A 44 6.41 -5.49 -2.26
CA MET A 44 5.76 -4.37 -2.94
C MET A 44 4.27 -4.26 -2.57
N PHE A 45 3.55 -5.39 -2.51
CA PHE A 45 2.14 -5.39 -2.08
C PHE A 45 1.98 -5.03 -0.60
N GLY A 46 2.82 -5.55 0.29
CA GLY A 46 2.82 -5.18 1.71
C GLY A 46 3.10 -3.70 1.93
N ALA A 47 4.01 -3.13 1.13
CA ALA A 47 4.35 -1.72 1.17
C ALA A 47 3.24 -0.82 0.63
N THR A 48 2.38 -1.25 -0.30
CA THR A 48 1.44 -0.32 -0.95
C THR A 48 -0.04 -0.59 -0.71
N ALA A 49 -0.45 -1.84 -0.47
CA ALA A 49 -1.87 -2.23 -0.50
C ALA A 49 -2.77 -1.50 0.52
N PHE A 50 -2.22 -1.04 1.64
CA PHE A 50 -2.97 -0.32 2.67
C PHE A 50 -3.52 1.04 2.17
N ALA A 51 -2.88 1.64 1.16
CA ALA A 51 -3.25 2.94 0.62
C ALA A 51 -4.34 2.87 -0.47
N MET A 52 -4.79 1.68 -0.89
CA MET A 52 -5.90 1.56 -1.84
C MET A 52 -7.21 2.02 -1.21
N ALA A 53 -8.05 2.71 -1.99
CA ALA A 53 -9.38 3.11 -1.54
C ALA A 53 -10.30 1.91 -1.27
N GLN A 54 -11.35 2.16 -0.48
CA GLN A 54 -12.40 1.19 -0.20
C GLN A 54 -13.75 1.76 -0.62
N GLN A 55 -14.37 1.13 -1.64
CA GLN A 55 -15.69 1.52 -2.15
C GLN A 55 -15.78 2.99 -2.57
N ASP A 56 -14.68 3.56 -3.08
CA ASP A 56 -14.67 4.91 -3.62
C ASP A 56 -15.45 4.95 -4.94
N VAL A 57 -16.14 6.07 -5.18
CA VAL A 57 -16.85 6.33 -6.45
C VAL A 57 -15.90 6.36 -7.65
N ARG A 58 -14.65 6.75 -7.43
CA ARG A 58 -13.53 6.65 -8.37
C ARG A 58 -13.02 5.22 -8.35
N TYR A 59 -13.70 4.36 -9.10
CA TYR A 59 -13.44 2.91 -9.09
C TYR A 59 -11.96 2.53 -9.35
N TYR A 60 -11.22 3.33 -10.11
CA TYR A 60 -9.79 3.13 -10.40
C TYR A 60 -8.88 3.27 -9.18
N LEU A 61 -9.37 3.82 -8.05
CA LEU A 61 -8.66 3.86 -6.77
C LEU A 61 -8.95 2.64 -5.89
N ASN A 62 -9.96 1.83 -6.21
CA ASN A 62 -10.32 0.60 -5.49
C ASN A 62 -9.41 -0.59 -5.88
N GLY A 63 -8.17 -0.30 -6.20
CA GLY A 63 -7.18 -1.24 -6.69
C GLY A 63 -5.77 -0.67 -6.60
N LEU A 64 -4.80 -1.50 -6.98
CA LEU A 64 -3.38 -1.18 -7.00
C LEU A 64 -2.94 -1.06 -8.46
N LEU A 65 -2.25 0.02 -8.79
CA LEU A 65 -1.55 0.15 -10.05
C LEU A 65 -0.34 -0.77 -10.03
N LEU A 66 -0.25 -1.69 -10.98
CA LEU A 66 0.96 -2.42 -11.33
C LEU A 66 1.50 -1.82 -12.63
N GLU A 67 2.67 -1.22 -12.54
CA GLU A 67 3.39 -0.60 -13.64
C GLU A 67 4.65 -1.43 -13.95
N VAL A 68 4.82 -1.78 -15.22
CA VAL A 68 5.97 -2.52 -15.72
C VAL A 68 6.65 -1.69 -16.79
N ASP A 69 7.83 -1.18 -16.44
CA ASP A 69 8.73 -0.48 -17.36
C ASP A 69 9.89 -1.42 -17.73
N LYS A 70 10.76 -0.99 -18.64
CA LYS A 70 11.91 -1.75 -19.13
C LYS A 70 12.84 -2.21 -18.00
N ASP A 71 13.12 -1.33 -17.05
CA ASP A 71 14.16 -1.54 -16.04
C ASP A 71 13.60 -1.67 -14.61
N HIS A 72 12.28 -1.60 -14.43
CA HIS A 72 11.67 -1.76 -13.10
C HIS A 72 10.21 -2.20 -13.15
N VAL A 73 9.77 -2.74 -12.02
CA VAL A 73 8.35 -2.99 -11.72
C VAL A 73 7.97 -2.11 -10.54
N ARG A 74 6.80 -1.50 -10.60
CA ARG A 74 6.31 -0.55 -9.59
C ARG A 74 4.88 -0.84 -9.20
N THR A 75 4.59 -0.71 -7.92
CA THR A 75 3.24 -0.71 -7.38
C THR A 75 2.90 0.66 -6.82
N VAL A 76 1.69 1.14 -7.09
CA VAL A 76 1.18 2.41 -6.56
C VAL A 76 -0.24 2.23 -6.07
N ALA A 77 -0.53 2.75 -4.89
CA ALA A 77 -1.88 2.78 -4.34
C ALA A 77 -2.17 4.13 -3.70
N THR A 78 -3.40 4.61 -3.88
CA THR A 78 -3.86 5.87 -3.28
C THR A 78 -5.38 5.86 -3.10
N ASP A 79 -5.84 6.54 -2.05
CA ASP A 79 -7.25 6.85 -1.80
C ASP A 79 -7.58 8.33 -2.10
N GLY A 80 -6.59 9.07 -2.61
CA GLY A 80 -6.67 10.51 -2.85
C GLY A 80 -6.31 11.38 -1.64
N HIS A 81 -6.09 10.81 -0.46
CA HIS A 81 -5.60 11.50 0.74
C HIS A 81 -4.19 11.08 1.14
N ARG A 82 -3.82 9.85 0.80
CA ARG A 82 -2.47 9.31 0.96
C ARG A 82 -2.08 8.49 -0.25
N LEU A 83 -0.78 8.31 -0.46
CA LEU A 83 -0.22 7.51 -1.52
C LEU A 83 0.91 6.65 -0.98
N ALA A 84 0.99 5.41 -1.43
CA ALA A 84 2.11 4.51 -1.20
C ALA A 84 2.65 4.03 -2.55
N MET A 85 3.96 4.06 -2.71
CA MET A 85 4.65 3.58 -3.89
C MET A 85 5.80 2.68 -3.48
N ALA A 86 5.94 1.55 -4.17
CA ALA A 86 7.08 0.67 -4.04
C ALA A 86 7.55 0.23 -5.43
N HIS A 87 8.84 -0.06 -5.56
CA HIS A 87 9.38 -0.59 -6.80
C HIS A 87 10.49 -1.60 -6.55
N VAL A 88 10.81 -2.36 -7.60
CA VAL A 88 11.97 -3.23 -7.70
C VAL A 88 12.64 -2.99 -9.05
N GLU A 89 13.95 -2.85 -9.03
CA GLU A 89 14.76 -2.81 -10.26
C GLU A 89 14.83 -4.22 -10.86
N LEU A 90 14.43 -4.34 -12.12
CA LEU A 90 14.34 -5.62 -12.81
C LEU A 90 14.35 -5.35 -14.31
N ASN A 91 15.26 -5.98 -15.05
CA ASN A 91 15.19 -5.94 -16.51
C ASN A 91 14.00 -6.81 -16.97
N THR A 92 12.91 -6.15 -17.35
CA THR A 92 11.65 -6.81 -17.69
C THR A 92 11.60 -7.21 -19.16
N GLY A 93 12.45 -6.62 -20.00
CA GLY A 93 12.34 -6.73 -21.46
C GLY A 93 11.12 -6.02 -22.05
N CYS A 94 10.40 -5.21 -21.25
CA CYS A 94 9.27 -4.42 -21.70
C CYS A 94 9.73 -3.28 -22.61
N ALA A 95 9.21 -3.21 -23.83
CA ALA A 95 9.58 -2.17 -24.80
C ALA A 95 8.89 -0.82 -24.53
N GLU A 96 7.63 -0.87 -24.08
CA GLU A 96 6.81 0.30 -23.75
C GLU A 96 6.17 0.10 -22.37
N PRO A 97 6.16 1.11 -21.49
CA PRO A 97 5.59 0.98 -20.15
C PRO A 97 4.15 0.48 -20.18
N ARG A 98 3.87 -0.57 -19.41
CA ARG A 98 2.53 -1.13 -19.26
C ARG A 98 1.98 -0.80 -17.87
N GLN A 99 0.72 -0.39 -17.82
CA GLN A 99 0.03 -0.06 -16.59
C GLN A 99 -1.30 -0.82 -16.52
N VAL A 100 -1.50 -1.55 -15.43
CA VAL A 100 -2.77 -2.23 -15.16
C VAL A 100 -3.22 -1.97 -13.73
N ILE A 101 -4.53 -1.93 -13.50
CA ILE A 101 -5.10 -1.71 -12.16
C ILE A 101 -5.67 -3.03 -11.66
N VAL A 102 -5.01 -3.63 -10.67
CA VAL A 102 -5.46 -4.88 -10.05
C VAL A 102 -6.48 -4.56 -8.96
N PRO A 103 -7.70 -5.12 -8.99
CA PRO A 103 -8.70 -4.86 -7.97
C PRO A 103 -8.21 -5.21 -6.57
N ARG A 104 -8.59 -4.42 -5.56
CA ARG A 104 -8.18 -4.62 -4.16
C ARG A 104 -8.30 -6.06 -3.68
N LYS A 105 -9.43 -6.72 -3.96
CA LYS A 105 -9.64 -8.13 -3.58
C LYS A 105 -8.62 -9.07 -4.24
N GLY A 106 -8.30 -8.83 -5.51
CA GLY A 106 -7.32 -9.62 -6.25
C GLY A 106 -5.90 -9.41 -5.72
N VAL A 107 -5.53 -8.17 -5.39
CA VAL A 107 -4.24 -7.86 -4.74
C VAL A 107 -4.12 -8.59 -3.41
N LEU A 108 -5.12 -8.45 -2.53
CA LEU A 108 -5.09 -9.08 -1.20
C LEU A 108 -5.08 -10.60 -1.26
N GLU A 109 -5.76 -11.20 -2.23
CA GLU A 109 -5.74 -12.65 -2.41
C GLU A 109 -4.41 -13.13 -2.99
N LEU A 110 -3.89 -12.46 -4.02
CA LEU A 110 -2.57 -12.78 -4.57
C LEU A 110 -1.48 -12.63 -3.50
N SER A 111 -1.53 -11.60 -2.66
CA SER A 111 -0.63 -11.44 -1.51
C SER A 111 -0.62 -12.65 -0.56
N ARG A 112 -1.74 -13.36 -0.39
CA ARG A 112 -1.82 -14.56 0.48
C ARG A 112 -1.28 -15.81 -0.19
N LEU A 113 -1.25 -15.83 -1.52
CA LEU A 113 -0.73 -16.94 -2.32
C LEU A 113 0.78 -16.83 -2.53
N LEU A 114 1.36 -15.64 -2.41
CA LEU A 114 2.79 -15.43 -2.48
C LEU A 114 3.45 -15.98 -1.22
N ASP A 115 4.36 -16.92 -1.41
CA ASP A 115 5.19 -17.47 -0.35
C ASP A 115 6.50 -16.66 -0.26
N ASP A 116 7.10 -16.57 0.94
CA ASP A 116 8.40 -15.92 1.15
C ASP A 116 9.55 -16.86 0.74
N VAL A 117 9.55 -17.23 -0.54
CA VAL A 117 10.50 -18.14 -1.17
C VAL A 117 11.13 -17.50 -2.40
N GLU A 118 12.33 -17.98 -2.76
CA GLU A 118 13.08 -17.49 -3.91
C GLU A 118 12.53 -17.99 -5.26
N THR A 119 11.52 -18.86 -5.27
CA THR A 119 10.91 -19.30 -6.53
C THR A 119 10.14 -18.14 -7.17
N PRO A 120 10.31 -17.91 -8.48
CA PRO A 120 9.67 -16.79 -9.13
C PRO A 120 8.16 -17.00 -9.27
N VAL A 121 7.42 -15.89 -9.25
CA VAL A 121 6.06 -15.83 -9.76
C VAL A 121 6.11 -15.41 -11.22
N THR A 122 5.35 -16.11 -12.08
CA THR A 122 5.14 -15.69 -13.46
C THR A 122 3.86 -14.88 -13.55
N LEU A 123 3.98 -13.62 -13.94
CA LEU A 123 2.85 -12.76 -14.28
C LEU A 123 2.62 -12.79 -15.79
N VAL A 124 1.36 -12.93 -16.19
CA VAL A 124 0.88 -12.74 -17.56
C VAL A 124 -0.12 -11.61 -17.49
N ILE A 125 0.25 -10.49 -18.09
CA ILE A 125 -0.45 -9.20 -18.03
C ILE A 125 -1.14 -8.98 -19.38
N GLY A 126 -2.44 -9.21 -19.43
CA GLY A 126 -3.29 -8.86 -20.58
C GLY A 126 -3.93 -7.48 -20.43
N ASP A 127 -4.88 -7.18 -21.30
CA ASP A 127 -5.66 -5.95 -21.27
C ASP A 127 -6.77 -6.03 -20.22
N ASN A 128 -7.36 -7.22 -20.04
CA ASN A 128 -8.51 -7.41 -19.15
C ASN A 128 -8.21 -8.29 -17.94
N HIS A 129 -7.15 -9.10 -17.98
CA HIS A 129 -6.80 -10.00 -16.88
C HIS A 129 -5.32 -9.94 -16.51
N LEU A 130 -5.07 -10.06 -15.21
CA LEU A 130 -3.78 -10.44 -14.67
C LEU A 130 -3.84 -11.91 -14.26
N ARG A 131 -2.94 -12.73 -14.79
CA ARG A 131 -2.72 -14.10 -14.33
C ARG A 131 -1.37 -14.20 -13.63
N ALA A 132 -1.34 -14.82 -12.46
CA ALA A 132 -0.15 -15.11 -11.70
C ALA A 132 -0.03 -16.62 -11.51
N THR A 133 1.11 -17.19 -11.90
CA THR A 133 1.45 -18.59 -11.65
C THR A 133 2.45 -18.62 -10.50
N VAL A 134 2.04 -19.22 -9.38
CA VAL A 134 2.79 -19.30 -8.12
C VAL A 134 2.93 -20.77 -7.74
N GLY A 135 4.08 -21.38 -8.04
CA GLY A 135 4.27 -22.81 -7.84
C GLY A 135 3.22 -23.65 -8.57
N SER A 136 2.36 -24.36 -7.82
CA SER A 136 1.25 -25.16 -8.34
C SER A 136 -0.07 -24.41 -8.51
N TYR A 137 -0.13 -23.14 -8.09
CA TYR A 137 -1.34 -22.32 -8.14
C TYR A 137 -1.34 -21.43 -9.37
N THR A 138 -2.50 -21.32 -10.01
CA THR A 138 -2.76 -20.31 -11.04
C THR A 138 -3.88 -19.41 -10.55
N PHE A 139 -3.54 -18.16 -10.29
CA PHE A 139 -4.46 -17.10 -9.90
C PHE A 139 -4.79 -16.25 -11.12
N THR A 140 -6.06 -15.96 -11.37
CA THR A 140 -6.47 -15.02 -12.42
C THR A 140 -7.46 -14.00 -11.87
N SER A 141 -7.18 -12.72 -12.08
CA SER A 141 -8.06 -11.60 -11.71
C SER A 141 -8.41 -10.78 -12.95
N LYS A 142 -9.67 -10.34 -13.04
CA LYS A 142 -10.02 -9.21 -13.91
C LYS A 142 -9.26 -7.97 -13.47
N LEU A 143 -8.96 -7.11 -14.42
CA LEU A 143 -8.41 -5.77 -14.21
C LEU A 143 -9.55 -4.75 -14.10
N ILE A 144 -9.25 -3.62 -13.45
CA ILE A 144 -10.15 -2.47 -13.44
C ILE A 144 -9.86 -1.68 -14.71
N GLU A 145 -10.86 -1.58 -15.59
CA GLU A 145 -10.80 -0.72 -16.78
C GLU A 145 -10.76 0.75 -16.35
N GLY A 146 -9.72 1.50 -16.74
CA GLY A 146 -9.60 2.92 -16.45
C GLY A 146 -8.15 3.39 -16.39
N LYS A 147 -7.97 4.71 -16.32
CA LYS A 147 -6.64 5.32 -16.20
C LYS A 147 -6.34 5.68 -14.75
N PHE A 148 -5.24 5.17 -14.21
CA PHE A 148 -4.78 5.55 -12.88
C PHE A 148 -4.29 7.01 -12.90
N PRO A 149 -4.48 7.79 -11.82
CA PRO A 149 -4.01 9.18 -11.76
C PRO A 149 -2.49 9.30 -11.98
N ASP A 150 -2.06 10.44 -12.52
CA ASP A 150 -0.64 10.79 -12.60
C ASP A 150 -0.09 11.06 -11.18
N TYR A 151 0.41 9.99 -10.55
CA TYR A 151 0.88 10.01 -9.17
C TYR A 151 2.15 10.85 -8.98
N ASN A 152 2.95 11.06 -10.04
CA ASN A 152 4.17 11.88 -9.94
C ASN A 152 3.88 13.33 -9.57
N ARG A 153 2.66 13.81 -9.84
CA ARG A 153 2.22 15.17 -9.52
C ARG A 153 1.90 15.38 -8.05
N VAL A 154 1.57 14.32 -7.31
CA VAL A 154 1.19 14.42 -5.89
C VAL A 154 2.37 14.19 -4.95
N ILE A 155 3.49 13.66 -5.45
CA ILE A 155 4.72 13.50 -4.68
C ILE A 155 5.33 14.90 -4.47
N PRO A 156 5.40 15.40 -3.22
CA PRO A 156 5.91 16.74 -2.96
C PRO A 156 7.40 16.81 -3.30
N ARG A 157 7.84 17.96 -3.84
CA ARG A 157 9.23 18.24 -4.19
C ARG A 157 9.71 19.48 -3.43
N GLY A 158 10.98 19.47 -3.01
CA GLY A 158 11.62 20.65 -2.40
C GLY A 158 11.20 20.93 -0.96
N GLY A 159 10.92 19.90 -0.15
CA GLY A 159 10.74 20.09 1.29
C GLY A 159 12.06 20.46 1.97
N ASP A 160 12.00 21.45 2.86
CA ASP A 160 13.14 22.05 3.56
C ASP A 160 13.30 21.54 4.99
N LYS A 161 12.32 20.78 5.50
CA LYS A 161 12.31 20.29 6.88
C LYS A 161 12.42 18.77 6.86
N ILE A 162 13.65 18.29 7.08
CA ILE A 162 13.97 16.86 7.11
C ILE A 162 14.04 16.42 8.58
N VAL A 163 13.13 15.55 8.97
CA VAL A 163 13.03 14.99 10.32
C VAL A 163 13.44 13.52 10.26
N LEU A 164 14.37 13.09 11.11
CA LEU A 164 14.65 11.67 11.31
C LEU A 164 14.09 11.22 12.66
N ALA A 165 13.38 10.10 12.68
CA ALA A 165 12.77 9.58 13.89
C ALA A 165 12.90 8.06 13.96
N ASP A 166 12.99 7.53 15.18
CA ASP A 166 12.81 6.10 15.42
C ASP A 166 11.36 5.70 15.10
N ARG A 167 11.21 4.77 14.15
CA ARG A 167 9.92 4.33 13.60
C ARG A 167 9.03 3.74 14.69
N ALA A 168 9.59 2.90 15.57
CA ALA A 168 8.83 2.24 16.62
C ALA A 168 8.32 3.24 17.67
N THR A 169 9.17 4.17 18.08
CA THR A 169 8.84 5.26 19.00
C THR A 169 7.77 6.16 18.40
N MET A 170 7.95 6.60 17.15
CA MET A 170 6.96 7.43 16.45
C MET A 170 5.61 6.72 16.32
N LYS A 171 5.60 5.45 15.91
CA LYS A 171 4.37 4.63 15.86
C LYS A 171 3.67 4.60 17.22
N ASN A 172 4.39 4.29 18.29
CA ASN A 172 3.81 4.17 19.62
C ASN A 172 3.26 5.52 20.12
N THR A 173 3.98 6.62 19.89
CA THR A 173 3.53 7.97 20.24
C THR A 173 2.28 8.38 19.46
N LEU A 174 2.24 8.13 18.14
CA LEU A 174 1.05 8.35 17.32
C LEU A 174 -0.14 7.50 17.79
N GLN A 175 0.09 6.23 18.11
CA GLN A 175 -0.96 5.34 18.60
C GLN A 175 -1.53 5.81 19.94
N ARG A 176 -0.70 6.20 20.91
CA ARG A 176 -1.15 6.71 22.21
C ARG A 176 -1.92 8.03 22.08
N ALA A 177 -1.38 9.00 21.34
CA ALA A 177 -2.07 10.27 21.11
C ALA A 177 -3.39 10.07 20.35
N GLY A 178 -3.40 9.15 19.38
CA GLY A 178 -4.57 8.83 18.57
C GLY A 178 -5.76 8.24 19.33
N ILE A 179 -5.57 7.73 20.57
CA ILE A 179 -6.65 7.22 21.42
C ILE A 179 -7.70 8.31 21.70
N LEU A 180 -7.25 9.55 21.93
CA LEU A 180 -8.12 10.69 22.24
C LEU A 180 -8.35 11.60 21.02
N SER A 181 -8.09 11.11 19.80
CA SER A 181 -8.47 11.81 18.57
C SER A 181 -9.94 11.59 18.25
N HIS A 182 -10.56 12.54 17.54
CA HIS A 182 -11.94 12.38 17.06
C HIS A 182 -12.10 11.06 16.26
N GLU A 183 -13.07 10.21 16.61
CA GLU A 183 -13.22 8.85 16.06
C GLU A 183 -13.29 8.78 14.53
N ASN A 184 -14.08 9.67 13.91
CA ASN A 184 -14.25 9.70 12.45
C ASN A 184 -13.10 10.38 11.70
N ILE A 185 -12.61 11.51 12.21
CA ILE A 185 -11.62 12.36 11.53
C ILE A 185 -10.19 11.84 11.78
N ARG A 186 -9.96 11.30 12.97
CA ARG A 186 -8.68 10.79 13.49
C ARG A 186 -7.54 11.79 13.33
N GLY A 187 -7.84 13.08 13.54
CA GLY A 187 -6.90 14.18 13.38
C GLY A 187 -5.93 14.30 14.55
N VAL A 188 -4.64 14.46 14.25
CA VAL A 188 -3.58 14.79 15.22
C VAL A 188 -2.75 15.95 14.70
N ARG A 189 -2.35 16.84 15.62
CA ARG A 189 -1.50 17.99 15.34
C ARG A 189 -0.07 17.66 15.74
N LEU A 190 0.83 17.80 14.78
CA LEU A 190 2.27 17.67 14.97
C LEU A 190 2.87 19.06 15.18
N ASN A 191 3.51 19.26 16.33
CA ASN A 191 4.30 20.45 16.64
C ASN A 191 5.78 20.04 16.57
N LEU A 192 6.43 20.37 15.47
CA LEU A 192 7.84 20.12 15.23
C LEU A 192 8.68 21.28 15.78
N ALA A 193 9.69 20.97 16.58
CA ALA A 193 10.67 21.89 17.12
C ALA A 193 12.06 21.24 17.11
N THR A 194 13.11 22.00 17.44
CA THR A 194 14.49 21.48 17.45
C THR A 194 14.60 20.26 18.37
N ASN A 195 15.06 19.15 17.80
CA ASN A 195 15.22 17.83 18.44
C ASN A 195 13.95 17.19 19.03
N GLU A 196 12.76 17.74 18.75
CA GLU A 196 11.52 17.32 19.41
C GLU A 196 10.32 17.38 18.46
N LEU A 197 9.52 16.32 18.48
CA LEU A 197 8.22 16.28 17.83
C LEU A 197 7.16 16.00 18.89
N GLN A 198 6.24 16.94 19.06
CA GLN A 198 5.08 16.77 19.91
C GLN A 198 3.86 16.40 19.06
N VAL A 199 3.07 15.44 19.56
CA VAL A 199 1.81 14.98 18.98
C VAL A 199 0.69 15.34 19.93
N PHE A 200 -0.23 16.19 19.45
CA PHE A 200 -1.42 16.61 20.18
C PHE A 200 -2.68 16.07 19.51
N ALA A 201 -3.61 15.58 20.31
CA ALA A 201 -4.93 15.13 19.87
C ALA A 201 -6.01 15.60 20.83
N ASN A 202 -7.20 15.86 20.31
CA ASN A 202 -8.39 16.13 21.12
C ASN A 202 -9.65 15.56 20.46
N ASN A 203 -10.70 15.42 21.28
CA ASN A 203 -12.02 14.96 20.84
C ASN A 203 -13.12 15.97 21.22
N PRO A 204 -14.37 15.77 20.73
CA PRO A 204 -15.50 16.66 21.04
C PRO A 204 -15.83 16.75 22.54
N ASP A 205 -15.47 15.74 23.32
CA ASP A 205 -15.67 15.67 24.78
C ASP A 205 -14.60 16.44 25.57
N GLN A 206 -13.74 17.19 24.88
CA GLN A 206 -12.66 18.01 25.45
C GLN A 206 -11.56 17.18 26.14
N GLU A 207 -11.49 15.88 25.88
CA GLU A 207 -10.35 15.07 26.28
C GLU A 207 -9.16 15.39 25.37
N GLN A 208 -7.95 15.32 25.94
CA GLN A 208 -6.72 15.71 25.26
C GLN A 208 -5.62 14.71 25.54
N ALA A 209 -4.85 14.40 24.50
CA ALA A 209 -3.59 13.69 24.60
C ALA A 209 -2.46 14.58 24.09
N GLU A 210 -1.38 14.64 24.86
CA GLU A 210 -0.14 15.29 24.49
C GLU A 210 0.99 14.32 24.77
N ASP A 211 1.75 13.98 23.74
CA ASP A 211 2.84 13.03 23.81
C ASP A 211 3.99 13.54 22.93
N THR A 212 5.22 13.24 23.32
CA THR A 212 6.41 13.85 22.73
C THR A 212 7.46 12.79 22.48
N LEU A 213 8.18 12.92 21.36
CA LEU A 213 9.29 12.05 21.02
C LEU A 213 10.52 12.85 20.60
N PRO A 214 11.74 12.36 20.90
CA PRO A 214 12.95 12.91 20.33
C PRO A 214 13.02 12.61 18.83
N VAL A 215 13.50 13.58 18.06
CA VAL A 215 13.77 13.45 16.62
C VAL A 215 15.09 14.12 16.29
N ASP A 216 15.73 13.76 15.19
CA ASP A 216 16.82 14.58 14.63
C ASP A 216 16.21 15.63 13.72
N TYR A 217 16.19 16.88 14.21
CA TYR A 217 15.67 18.02 13.47
C TYR A 217 16.29 19.33 13.97
N GLN A 218 16.87 20.11 13.04
CA GLN A 218 17.48 21.41 13.31
C GLN A 218 16.97 22.48 12.33
N GLY A 219 15.68 22.81 12.41
CA GLY A 219 15.08 23.84 11.56
C GLY A 219 13.99 24.64 12.25
N GLU A 220 13.25 25.42 11.46
CA GLU A 220 12.14 26.25 11.93
C GLU A 220 10.96 25.43 12.47
N SER A 221 10.37 25.88 13.58
CA SER A 221 9.19 25.21 14.13
C SER A 221 8.05 25.13 13.11
N LEU A 222 7.37 24.00 13.07
CA LEU A 222 6.24 23.76 12.17
C LEU A 222 5.09 23.13 12.94
N GLN A 223 3.89 23.69 12.76
CA GLN A 223 2.65 23.06 13.21
C GLN A 223 1.88 22.55 11.99
N ILE A 224 1.52 21.27 11.98
CA ILE A 224 0.82 20.63 10.86
C ILE A 224 -0.12 19.53 11.33
N GLY A 225 -1.29 19.42 10.73
CA GLY A 225 -2.29 18.40 11.07
C GLY A 225 -2.26 17.21 10.12
N PHE A 226 -2.46 16.00 10.62
CA PHE A 226 -2.57 14.77 9.83
C PHE A 226 -3.64 13.82 10.38
N ASN A 227 -4.08 12.88 9.54
CA ASN A 227 -4.81 11.71 10.03
C ASN A 227 -3.82 10.74 10.66
N VAL A 228 -3.98 10.44 11.95
CA VAL A 228 -3.06 9.57 12.69
C VAL A 228 -3.06 8.14 12.15
N GLY A 229 -4.21 7.66 11.68
CA GLY A 229 -4.31 6.34 11.06
C GLY A 229 -3.42 6.21 9.83
N TYR A 230 -3.33 7.27 9.02
CA TYR A 230 -2.48 7.28 7.84
C TYR A 230 -1.00 7.23 8.18
N LEU A 231 -0.57 7.99 9.19
CA LEU A 231 0.81 7.95 9.66
C LEU A 231 1.16 6.58 10.26
N VAL A 232 0.27 6.01 11.08
CA VAL A 232 0.46 4.68 11.69
C VAL A 232 0.55 3.58 10.63
N ASP A 233 -0.28 3.64 9.59
CA ASP A 233 -0.21 2.66 8.50
C ASP A 233 1.13 2.72 7.76
N VAL A 234 1.69 3.92 7.54
CA VAL A 234 3.04 4.07 6.98
C VAL A 234 4.10 3.48 7.92
N MET A 235 4.04 3.74 9.23
CA MET A 235 4.98 3.15 10.20
C MET A 235 4.90 1.62 10.28
N ASN A 236 3.74 1.03 9.97
CA ASN A 236 3.56 -0.41 9.89
C ASN A 236 4.17 -1.02 8.61
N ALA A 237 4.19 -0.26 7.51
CA ALA A 237 4.70 -0.71 6.22
C ALA A 237 6.22 -0.52 6.06
N LEU A 238 6.81 0.42 6.78
CA LEU A 238 8.25 0.65 6.80
C LEU A 238 9.00 -0.52 7.47
N ASP A 239 10.07 -0.98 6.81
CA ASP A 239 10.92 -2.10 7.21
C ASP A 239 12.29 -1.65 7.76
N GLU A 240 12.46 -0.36 8.05
CA GLU A 240 13.65 0.20 8.69
C GLU A 240 13.32 0.74 10.09
N ASP A 241 14.31 0.77 10.98
CA ASP A 241 14.15 1.34 12.33
C ASP A 241 14.05 2.87 12.32
N GLN A 242 14.56 3.52 11.27
CA GLN A 242 14.51 4.97 11.11
C GLN A 242 13.57 5.36 9.97
N VAL A 243 12.77 6.39 10.20
CA VAL A 243 11.96 7.04 9.17
C VAL A 243 12.48 8.45 8.91
N LYS A 244 12.60 8.80 7.63
CA LYS A 244 12.87 10.15 7.15
C LYS A 244 11.55 10.79 6.73
N ILE A 245 11.20 11.92 7.35
CA ILE A 245 10.00 12.69 7.04
C ILE A 245 10.43 14.03 6.48
N THR A 246 10.02 14.31 5.25
CA THR A 246 10.27 15.58 4.56
C THR A 246 8.99 16.41 4.54
N LEU A 247 9.06 17.60 5.14
CA LEU A 247 7.97 18.57 5.28
C LEU A 247 8.36 19.90 4.64
N SER A 248 7.37 20.76 4.38
CA SER A 248 7.60 22.13 3.89
C SER A 248 6.79 23.16 4.67
N ASN A 249 5.50 23.31 4.37
CA ASN A 249 4.57 24.22 5.04
C ASN A 249 3.32 23.48 5.53
N PRO A 250 2.49 24.09 6.40
CA PRO A 250 1.32 23.43 7.01
C PRO A 250 0.25 22.90 6.02
N ASN A 251 0.28 23.36 4.76
CA ASN A 251 -0.70 22.98 3.73
C ASN A 251 -0.14 21.98 2.71
N SER A 252 1.12 21.57 2.85
CA SER A 252 1.78 20.67 1.91
C SER A 252 1.83 19.24 2.46
N SER A 253 1.77 18.27 1.55
CA SER A 253 1.89 16.85 1.91
C SER A 253 3.24 16.54 2.54
N ALA A 254 3.24 15.61 3.50
CA ALA A 254 4.45 14.99 4.00
C ALA A 254 4.92 13.90 3.03
N LEU A 255 6.23 13.81 2.82
CA LEU A 255 6.89 12.66 2.20
C LEU A 255 7.58 11.85 3.31
N LEU A 256 7.24 10.58 3.43
CA LEU A 256 7.85 9.65 4.38
C LEU A 256 8.57 8.56 3.60
N GLU A 257 9.79 8.27 4.00
CA GLU A 257 10.68 7.32 3.33
C GLU A 257 11.50 6.56 4.37
N PRO A 258 11.95 5.32 4.07
CA PRO A 258 13.06 4.73 4.79
C PRO A 258 14.31 5.62 4.69
N LEU A 259 15.23 5.50 5.64
CA LEU A 259 16.44 6.32 5.63
C LEU A 259 17.43 5.85 4.56
N ASN A 260 17.62 4.53 4.44
CA ASN A 260 18.67 3.94 3.61
C ASN A 260 18.14 3.27 2.34
N ASP A 261 16.84 3.00 2.27
CA ASP A 261 16.19 2.30 1.17
C ASP A 261 15.27 3.23 0.35
N SER A 262 15.59 3.43 -0.92
CA SER A 262 14.78 4.22 -1.85
C SER A 262 13.67 3.42 -2.54
N ARG A 263 13.52 2.12 -2.25
CA ARG A 263 12.54 1.25 -2.93
C ARG A 263 11.09 1.55 -2.59
N CYS A 264 10.81 2.36 -1.56
CA CYS A 264 9.45 2.79 -1.24
C CYS A 264 9.38 4.24 -0.77
N LEU A 265 8.24 4.86 -1.01
CA LEU A 265 7.91 6.17 -0.46
C LEU A 265 6.42 6.29 -0.18
N TYR A 266 6.08 7.23 0.69
CA TYR A 266 4.73 7.45 1.15
C TYR A 266 4.42 8.95 1.18
N VAL A 267 3.22 9.31 0.75
CA VAL A 267 2.73 10.68 0.78
C VAL A 267 1.49 10.73 1.65
N VAL A 268 1.43 11.69 2.58
CA VAL A 268 0.24 11.91 3.41
C VAL A 268 -0.16 13.38 3.31
N MET A 269 -1.39 13.65 2.88
CA MET A 269 -1.92 15.01 2.81
C MET A 269 -2.24 15.55 4.21
N PRO A 270 -2.01 16.86 4.45
CA PRO A 270 -2.33 17.46 5.72
C PRO A 270 -3.84 17.67 5.89
N MET A 271 -4.23 17.83 7.15
CA MET A 271 -5.58 18.17 7.58
C MET A 271 -5.60 19.58 8.17
N ARG A 272 -6.71 20.28 7.96
CA ARG A 272 -7.03 21.48 8.73
C ARG A 272 -7.73 21.03 10.01
N LEU A 273 -7.07 21.23 11.15
CA LEU A 273 -7.53 20.85 12.49
C LEU A 273 -7.96 22.08 13.29
#